data_AF-A0A7X8L7P0-F1
#
_entry.id   AF-A0A7X8L7P0-F1
#
_cell.length_a   1.000
_cell.length_b   1.000
_cell.length_c   1.000
_cell.angle_alpha   90.00
_cell.angle_beta   90.00
_cell.angle_gamma   90.00
#
_symmetry.space_group_name_H-M   'P 1'
#
loop_
_entity.id
_entity.type
_entity.pdbx_description
1 polymer ?
#
loop_
_entity_poly.entity_id
_entity_poly.type
_entity_poly.pdbx_seq_one_letter_code
_entity_poly.pdbx_strand_id
1 'polypeptide(L)'
;MKKFRVIAVIMILALMLCSCGSAKTNGDAMEDDLTPTSSLTIDEEEAAVLNEKVPVVLYFGDEQKTKLIKEIRYVDIKEAKKGAETLASVMMKELIKGPKAEGLTPLIAEGTTLRSPVTINERVATVDFTKEFIDNHPGGKVFAELTVYSVVNTLTEMKEIERVKITINGKTTKNFKDNVTLSSDFPRNDAIVNKEVGLALPEEADLTPIEKIDDDVILETLDEEDPLE
;
A
#
# COMPACT_ATOMS: atom_id res chain seq x y z
N MET A 1 30.77 -4.15 53.64
CA MET A 1 31.80 -4.10 52.58
C MET A 1 32.51 -5.43 52.28
N LYS A 2 32.83 -6.28 53.27
CA LYS A 2 33.48 -7.59 53.00
C LYS A 2 32.64 -8.57 52.16
N LYS A 3 31.31 -8.61 52.38
CA LYS A 3 30.37 -9.48 51.65
C LYS A 3 30.21 -9.10 50.17
N PHE A 4 30.25 -7.80 49.87
CA PHE A 4 30.22 -7.28 48.49
C PHE A 4 31.50 -7.58 47.71
N ARG A 5 32.66 -7.60 48.40
CA ARG A 5 33.94 -7.98 47.76
C ARG A 5 33.98 -9.46 47.37
N VAL A 6 33.38 -10.33 48.16
CA VAL A 6 33.29 -11.77 47.85
C VAL A 6 32.37 -12.02 46.64
N ILE A 7 31.22 -11.33 46.57
CA ILE A 7 30.29 -11.47 45.44
C ILE A 7 30.90 -10.94 44.13
N ALA A 8 31.65 -9.84 44.17
CA ALA A 8 32.33 -9.30 42.99
C ALA A 8 33.45 -10.22 42.47
N VAL A 9 34.16 -10.92 43.37
CA VAL A 9 35.21 -11.88 42.98
C VAL A 9 34.60 -13.15 42.36
N ILE A 10 33.44 -13.60 42.82
CA ILE A 10 32.74 -14.77 42.25
C ILE A 10 32.17 -14.46 40.85
N MET A 11 31.64 -13.25 40.62
CA MET A 11 31.16 -12.81 39.30
C MET A 11 32.28 -12.69 38.25
N ILE A 12 33.48 -12.24 38.66
CA ILE A 12 34.64 -12.12 37.75
C ILE A 12 35.24 -13.49 37.42
N LEU A 13 35.18 -14.46 38.34
CA LEU A 13 35.64 -15.83 38.10
C LEU A 13 34.75 -16.60 37.11
N ALA A 14 33.47 -16.25 37.01
CA ALA A 14 32.52 -16.87 36.08
C ALA A 14 32.71 -16.43 34.61
N LEU A 15 33.33 -15.26 34.36
CA LEU A 15 33.56 -14.73 33.01
C LEU A 15 34.83 -15.27 32.33
N MET A 16 35.63 -16.09 33.02
CA MET A 16 36.87 -16.67 32.47
C MET A 16 36.75 -18.10 31.92
N LEU A 17 35.54 -18.66 31.77
CA LEU A 17 35.34 -20.04 31.31
C LEU A 17 34.77 -20.19 29.88
N CYS A 18 34.70 -19.13 29.08
CA CYS A 18 34.45 -19.25 27.64
C CYS A 18 35.71 -18.88 26.84
N SER A 19 36.75 -19.71 26.99
CA SER A 19 37.94 -19.71 26.14
C SER A 19 38.19 -21.13 25.65
N CYS A 20 37.79 -21.39 24.41
CA CYS A 20 38.30 -22.44 23.52
C CYS A 20 38.42 -21.73 22.16
N GLY A 21 39.56 -21.64 21.47
CA GLY A 21 40.74 -22.50 21.45
C GLY A 21 40.84 -23.13 20.05
N SER A 22 41.68 -22.54 19.19
CA SER A 22 41.84 -22.75 17.74
C SER A 22 42.37 -24.13 17.29
N ALA A 23 42.12 -24.52 16.04
CA ALA A 23 43.04 -25.36 15.25
C ALA A 23 42.87 -25.17 13.72
N LYS A 24 43.98 -24.92 13.02
CA LYS A 24 44.11 -24.85 11.55
C LYS A 24 44.39 -26.25 10.98
N THR A 25 43.85 -26.56 9.80
CA THR A 25 44.47 -27.45 8.79
C THR A 25 44.19 -26.91 7.38
N ASN A 26 45.26 -26.73 6.59
CA ASN A 26 45.26 -26.37 5.18
C ASN A 26 44.86 -27.57 4.29
N GLY A 27 44.29 -27.32 3.11
CA GLY A 27 44.33 -28.28 1.99
C GLY A 27 43.14 -28.26 1.02
N ASP A 28 43.23 -27.35 0.04
CA ASP A 28 42.78 -27.37 -1.37
C ASP A 28 41.39 -27.81 -1.87
N ALA A 29 40.97 -27.00 -2.86
CA ALA A 29 40.14 -27.27 -4.04
C ALA A 29 38.64 -27.51 -3.86
N MET A 30 37.82 -26.50 -4.17
CA MET A 30 37.10 -26.44 -5.46
C MET A 30 36.41 -25.06 -5.56
N GLU A 31 36.68 -24.34 -6.65
CA GLU A 31 35.97 -23.13 -7.05
C GLU A 31 34.52 -23.48 -7.38
N ASP A 32 33.57 -22.74 -6.82
CA ASP A 32 32.23 -22.62 -7.40
C ASP A 32 31.99 -21.13 -7.65
N ASP A 33 32.42 -20.73 -8.84
CA ASP A 33 32.10 -19.44 -9.47
C ASP A 33 30.61 -19.44 -9.80
N LEU A 34 29.81 -18.87 -8.90
CA LEU A 34 28.48 -18.39 -9.22
C LEU A 34 28.45 -16.89 -8.98
N THR A 35 29.23 -16.16 -9.78
CA THR A 35 28.89 -14.76 -10.04
C THR A 35 27.54 -14.74 -10.78
N PRO A 36 26.52 -14.02 -10.30
CA PRO A 36 25.32 -13.83 -11.10
C PRO A 36 25.69 -12.97 -12.31
N THR A 37 25.93 -13.59 -13.46
CA THR A 37 25.95 -12.93 -14.76
C THR A 37 24.52 -12.58 -15.13
N SER A 38 24.02 -11.50 -14.54
CA SER A 38 22.92 -10.73 -15.10
C SER A 38 23.16 -9.27 -14.72
N SER A 39 24.16 -8.67 -15.35
CA SER A 39 24.31 -7.21 -15.36
C SER A 39 23.24 -6.64 -16.29
N LEU A 40 22.03 -6.49 -15.77
CA LEU A 40 21.17 -5.42 -16.20
C LEU A 40 21.70 -4.17 -15.49
N THR A 41 22.41 -3.32 -16.23
CA THR A 41 22.65 -1.95 -15.79
C THR A 41 21.30 -1.24 -15.79
N ILE A 42 20.57 -1.38 -14.70
CA ILE A 42 19.46 -0.49 -14.40
C ILE A 42 20.12 0.84 -14.07
N ASP A 43 19.89 1.85 -14.92
CA ASP A 43 20.36 3.19 -14.65
C ASP A 43 19.82 3.63 -13.28
N GLU A 44 20.65 4.33 -12.49
CA GLU A 44 20.31 4.76 -11.11
C GLU A 44 19.00 5.57 -11.05
N GLU A 45 18.63 6.21 -12.17
CA GLU A 45 17.39 6.93 -12.38
C GLU A 45 16.16 6.01 -12.48
N GLU A 46 16.29 4.80 -13.05
CA GLU A 46 15.21 3.82 -13.23
C GLU A 46 14.98 2.98 -11.96
N ALA A 47 16.05 2.70 -11.21
CA ALA A 47 15.95 2.10 -9.87
C ALA A 47 15.32 3.07 -8.83
N ALA A 48 15.47 4.38 -9.02
CA ALA A 48 14.84 5.38 -8.16
C ALA A 48 13.30 5.39 -8.33
N VAL A 49 12.81 5.22 -9.56
CA VAL A 49 11.36 5.28 -9.89
C VAL A 49 10.55 4.16 -9.23
N LEU A 50 11.14 2.97 -9.05
CA LEU A 50 10.50 1.86 -8.32
C LEU A 50 10.35 2.11 -6.81
N ASN A 51 11.08 3.07 -6.25
CA ASN A 51 11.03 3.44 -4.82
C ASN A 51 10.26 4.74 -4.56
N GLU A 52 9.59 5.29 -5.59
CA GLU A 52 8.86 6.56 -5.50
C GLU A 52 7.37 6.43 -5.17
N LYS A 53 6.84 5.23 -4.86
CA LYS A 53 5.41 5.06 -4.56
C LYS A 53 5.16 4.49 -3.16
N VAL A 54 4.07 4.94 -2.55
CA VAL A 54 3.58 4.50 -1.24
C VAL A 54 2.22 3.83 -1.43
N PRO A 55 2.02 2.62 -0.88
CA PRO A 55 0.71 1.98 -0.91
C PRO A 55 -0.25 2.69 0.06
N VAL A 56 -1.44 3.01 -0.43
CA VAL A 56 -2.58 3.49 0.35
C VAL A 56 -3.76 2.54 0.16
N VAL A 57 -4.62 2.45 1.17
CA VAL A 57 -5.80 1.60 1.13
C VAL A 57 -7.04 2.48 0.92
N LEU A 58 -7.81 2.16 -0.10
CA LEU A 58 -9.09 2.79 -0.45
C LEU A 58 -10.22 1.78 -0.23
N TYR A 59 -11.43 2.26 0.09
CA TYR A 59 -12.60 1.40 0.31
C TYR A 59 -13.68 1.65 -0.74
N PHE A 60 -13.98 0.64 -1.54
CA PHE A 60 -15.04 0.66 -2.56
C PHE A 60 -16.15 -0.32 -2.23
N GLY A 61 -17.25 -0.28 -2.96
CA GLY A 61 -18.33 -1.26 -2.82
C GLY A 61 -17.99 -2.59 -3.50
N ASP A 62 -18.54 -3.69 -2.98
CA ASP A 62 -18.69 -4.94 -3.75
C ASP A 62 -19.68 -4.77 -4.91
N GLU A 63 -19.74 -5.74 -5.82
CA GLU A 63 -20.68 -5.74 -6.97
C GLU A 63 -22.14 -5.54 -6.55
N GLN A 64 -22.51 -6.04 -5.37
CA GLN A 64 -23.87 -5.98 -4.84
C GLN A 64 -24.14 -4.70 -4.04
N LYS A 65 -23.13 -3.86 -3.77
CA LYS A 65 -23.23 -2.65 -2.96
C LYS A 65 -23.79 -2.92 -1.55
N THR A 66 -23.29 -3.97 -0.91
CA THR A 66 -23.64 -4.40 0.45
C THR A 66 -22.48 -4.32 1.44
N LYS A 67 -21.24 -4.36 0.96
CA LYS A 67 -20.02 -4.36 1.78
C LYS A 67 -18.95 -3.47 1.17
N LEU A 68 -18.02 -3.03 2.02
CA LEU A 68 -16.81 -2.35 1.59
C LEU A 68 -15.70 -3.36 1.33
N ILE A 69 -15.03 -3.26 0.20
CA ILE A 69 -13.84 -4.04 -0.16
C ILE A 69 -12.65 -3.09 -0.24
N LYS A 70 -11.49 -3.56 0.26
CA LYS A 70 -10.24 -2.81 0.22
C LYS A 70 -9.64 -2.88 -1.17
N GLU A 71 -9.16 -1.76 -1.67
CA GLU A 71 -8.28 -1.69 -2.83
C GLU A 71 -6.97 -1.01 -2.42
N ILE A 72 -5.83 -1.63 -2.74
CA ILE A 72 -4.51 -1.01 -2.55
C ILE A 72 -4.19 -0.19 -3.79
N ARG A 73 -3.84 1.08 -3.60
CA ARG A 73 -3.37 1.98 -4.65
C ARG A 73 -2.01 2.55 -4.32
N TYR A 74 -1.17 2.72 -5.33
CA TYR A 74 0.16 3.30 -5.17
C TYR A 74 0.14 4.78 -5.55
N VAL A 75 0.50 5.65 -4.60
CA VAL A 75 0.57 7.12 -4.79
C VAL A 75 2.01 7.60 -4.64
N ASP A 76 2.35 8.72 -5.25
CA ASP A 76 3.72 9.23 -5.23
C ASP A 76 4.20 9.56 -3.80
N ILE A 77 5.40 9.11 -3.45
CA ILE A 77 6.06 9.33 -2.16
C ILE A 77 6.29 10.82 -1.89
N LYS A 78 6.44 11.60 -2.96
CA LYS A 78 6.55 13.07 -2.92
C LYS A 78 5.29 13.68 -2.29
N GLU A 79 4.12 13.13 -2.57
CA GLU A 79 2.86 13.57 -1.93
C GLU A 79 2.75 13.07 -0.49
N ALA A 80 3.12 11.80 -0.24
CA ALA A 80 3.09 11.24 1.11
C ALA A 80 4.00 11.99 2.11
N LYS A 81 5.15 12.50 1.64
CA LYS A 81 6.11 13.25 2.46
C LYS A 81 5.72 14.70 2.75
N LYS A 82 4.73 15.27 2.04
CA LYS A 82 4.26 16.66 2.25
C LYS A 82 3.42 16.83 3.53
N GLY A 83 2.95 15.73 4.12
CA GLY A 83 2.22 15.72 5.38
C GLY A 83 0.86 15.05 5.30
N ALA A 84 0.26 14.78 6.46
CA ALA A 84 -0.96 13.99 6.59
C ALA A 84 -2.15 14.59 5.82
N GLU A 85 -2.37 15.91 5.89
CA GLU A 85 -3.47 16.58 5.17
C GLU A 85 -3.34 16.46 3.63
N THR A 86 -2.09 16.50 3.13
CA THR A 86 -1.83 16.34 1.69
C THR A 86 -2.11 14.91 1.26
N LEU A 87 -1.59 13.92 2.00
CA LEU A 87 -1.86 12.50 1.72
C LEU A 87 -3.36 12.18 1.80
N ALA A 88 -4.07 12.66 2.82
CA ALA A 88 -5.51 12.51 2.96
C ALA A 88 -6.26 13.10 1.75
N SER A 89 -5.84 14.27 1.29
CA SER A 89 -6.41 14.91 0.08
C SER A 89 -6.18 14.08 -1.18
N VAL A 90 -5.00 13.46 -1.32
CA VAL A 90 -4.68 12.56 -2.44
C VAL A 90 -5.53 11.29 -2.37
N MET A 91 -5.65 10.65 -1.21
CA MET A 91 -6.49 9.46 -1.01
C MET A 91 -7.95 9.75 -1.37
N MET A 92 -8.48 10.93 -1.01
CA MET A 92 -9.83 11.33 -1.41
C MET A 92 -9.97 11.57 -2.91
N LYS A 93 -8.98 12.18 -3.57
CA LYS A 93 -9.00 12.30 -5.03
C LYS A 93 -8.98 10.94 -5.72
N GLU A 94 -8.18 10.01 -5.23
CA GLU A 94 -8.13 8.65 -5.75
C GLU A 94 -9.43 7.88 -5.51
N LEU A 95 -10.05 8.05 -4.34
CA LEU A 95 -11.35 7.46 -4.04
C LEU A 95 -12.45 8.01 -4.97
N ILE A 96 -12.45 9.32 -5.25
CA ILE A 96 -13.40 9.97 -6.17
C ILE A 96 -13.23 9.46 -7.61
N LYS A 97 -12.00 9.16 -8.04
CA LYS A 97 -11.74 8.58 -9.38
C LYS A 97 -12.40 7.21 -9.57
N GLY A 98 -12.75 6.52 -8.49
CA GLY A 98 -13.35 5.18 -8.52
C GLY A 98 -12.31 4.05 -8.44
N PRO A 99 -12.79 2.80 -8.36
CA PRO A 99 -11.93 1.62 -8.27
C PRO A 99 -11.19 1.37 -9.59
N LYS A 100 -10.03 0.70 -9.48
CA LYS A 100 -9.27 0.15 -10.61
C LYS A 100 -9.37 -1.37 -10.69
N ALA A 101 -9.61 -2.05 -9.56
CA ALA A 101 -9.77 -3.50 -9.56
C ALA A 101 -11.16 -3.90 -10.11
N GLU A 102 -11.19 -5.01 -10.84
CA GLU A 102 -12.45 -5.61 -11.31
C GLU A 102 -13.31 -6.09 -10.13
N GLY A 103 -14.63 -6.13 -10.34
CA GLY A 103 -15.60 -6.53 -9.32
C GLY A 103 -15.84 -5.50 -8.20
N LEU A 104 -15.21 -4.33 -8.28
CA LEU A 104 -15.45 -3.22 -7.34
C LEU A 104 -16.34 -2.14 -7.96
N THR A 105 -17.13 -1.49 -7.12
CA THR A 105 -18.10 -0.47 -7.53
C THR A 105 -17.81 0.88 -6.86
N PRO A 106 -17.84 2.00 -7.62
CA PRO A 106 -17.75 3.33 -7.02
C PRO A 106 -18.99 3.63 -6.16
N LEU A 107 -18.75 4.25 -4.99
CA LEU A 107 -19.81 4.65 -4.05
C LEU A 107 -20.05 6.16 -4.06
N ILE A 108 -19.01 6.94 -4.38
CA ILE A 108 -19.11 8.40 -4.52
C ILE A 108 -19.85 8.72 -5.82
N ALA A 109 -20.86 9.60 -5.72
CA ALA A 109 -21.68 9.99 -6.86
C ALA A 109 -20.86 10.76 -7.93
N GLU A 110 -21.16 10.51 -9.20
CA GLU A 110 -20.50 11.18 -10.33
C GLU A 110 -20.60 12.71 -10.22
N GLY A 111 -19.54 13.40 -10.65
CA GLY A 111 -19.44 14.85 -10.58
C GLY A 111 -19.07 15.40 -9.19
N THR A 112 -18.96 14.54 -8.17
CA THR A 112 -18.43 14.96 -6.86
C THR A 112 -16.97 15.39 -6.98
N THR A 113 -16.64 16.54 -6.40
CA THR A 113 -15.25 16.97 -6.23
C THR A 113 -14.99 17.50 -4.82
N LEU A 114 -13.72 17.58 -4.43
CA LEU A 114 -13.31 18.28 -3.22
C LEU A 114 -13.31 19.79 -3.48
N ARG A 115 -13.92 20.56 -2.58
CA ARG A 115 -13.89 22.02 -2.62
C ARG A 115 -12.61 22.62 -2.04
N SER A 116 -12.01 21.91 -1.10
CA SER A 116 -10.77 22.31 -0.45
C SER A 116 -9.93 21.06 -0.15
N PRO A 117 -8.62 21.23 0.11
CA PRO A 117 -7.83 20.18 0.74
C PRO A 117 -8.48 19.69 2.02
N VAL A 118 -8.28 18.41 2.34
CA VAL A 118 -8.70 17.81 3.60
C VAL A 118 -7.88 18.42 4.73
N THR A 119 -8.54 18.83 5.80
CA THR A 119 -7.88 19.37 7.01
C THR A 119 -7.99 18.38 8.16
N ILE A 120 -7.00 18.35 9.05
CA ILE A 120 -6.97 17.43 10.20
C ILE A 120 -6.77 18.24 11.48
N ASN A 121 -7.74 18.15 12.40
CA ASN A 121 -7.69 18.79 13.71
C ASN A 121 -8.10 17.79 14.78
N GLU A 122 -7.30 17.64 15.85
CA GLU A 122 -7.61 16.74 16.97
C GLU A 122 -8.01 15.31 16.54
N ARG A 123 -7.31 14.75 15.54
CA ARG A 123 -7.57 13.43 14.95
C ARG A 123 -8.93 13.32 14.21
N VAL A 124 -9.55 14.46 13.89
CA VAL A 124 -10.74 14.55 13.05
C VAL A 124 -10.36 15.15 11.70
N ALA A 125 -10.56 14.39 10.62
CA ALA A 125 -10.39 14.89 9.27
C ALA A 125 -11.69 15.54 8.77
N THR A 126 -11.62 16.76 8.25
CA THR A 126 -12.76 17.45 7.63
C THR A 126 -12.64 17.39 6.11
N VAL A 127 -13.66 16.86 5.46
CA VAL A 127 -13.74 16.70 4.00
C VAL A 127 -14.91 17.54 3.47
N ASP A 128 -14.62 18.55 2.65
CA ASP A 128 -15.64 19.40 2.04
C ASP A 128 -15.88 19.00 0.58
N PHE A 129 -17.04 18.43 0.30
CA PHE A 129 -17.45 18.05 -1.05
C PHE A 129 -18.35 19.11 -1.69
N THR A 130 -18.43 19.06 -3.02
CA THR A 130 -19.47 19.78 -3.78
C THR A 130 -20.86 19.14 -3.57
N LYS A 131 -21.92 19.83 -4.02
CA LYS A 131 -23.32 19.40 -3.80
C LYS A 131 -23.67 18.08 -4.48
N GLU A 132 -22.95 17.73 -5.55
CA GLU A 132 -23.14 16.53 -6.36
C GLU A 132 -23.02 15.25 -5.51
N PHE A 133 -22.22 15.29 -4.43
CA PHE A 133 -22.13 14.20 -3.45
C PHE A 133 -23.50 13.79 -2.89
N ILE A 134 -24.41 14.75 -2.73
CA ILE A 134 -25.79 14.50 -2.31
C ILE A 134 -26.72 14.42 -3.51
N ASP A 135 -26.69 15.42 -4.40
CA ASP A 135 -27.69 15.61 -5.43
C ASP A 135 -27.74 14.40 -6.40
N ASN A 136 -26.56 13.90 -6.80
CA ASN A 136 -26.42 12.81 -7.76
C ASN A 136 -26.44 11.43 -7.10
N HIS A 137 -26.52 11.36 -5.77
CA HIS A 137 -26.54 10.08 -5.08
C HIS A 137 -27.89 9.36 -5.32
N PRO A 138 -27.88 8.10 -5.79
CA PRO A 138 -29.10 7.37 -6.19
C PRO A 138 -30.03 7.06 -5.01
N GLY A 139 -29.52 7.16 -3.79
CA GLY A 139 -30.26 6.83 -2.57
C GLY A 139 -30.15 5.34 -2.23
N GLY A 140 -31.06 4.88 -1.38
CA GLY A 140 -30.99 3.62 -0.67
C GLY A 140 -30.17 3.76 0.62
N LYS A 141 -30.78 3.43 1.76
CA LYS A 141 -30.15 3.56 3.09
C LYS A 141 -28.79 2.84 3.16
N VAL A 142 -28.72 1.60 2.67
CA VAL A 142 -27.48 0.81 2.69
C VAL A 142 -26.41 1.44 1.83
N PHE A 143 -26.75 1.86 0.60
CA PHE A 143 -25.81 2.50 -0.30
C PHE A 143 -25.31 3.83 0.28
N ALA A 144 -26.21 4.63 0.85
CA ALA A 144 -25.85 5.88 1.53
C ALA A 144 -24.90 5.64 2.73
N GLU A 145 -25.14 4.62 3.56
CA GLU A 145 -24.24 4.25 4.64
C GLU A 145 -22.87 3.81 4.11
N LEU A 146 -22.82 3.00 3.05
CA LEU A 146 -21.57 2.59 2.42
C LEU A 146 -20.79 3.77 1.84
N THR A 147 -21.46 4.72 1.19
CA THR A 147 -20.82 5.93 0.65
C THR A 147 -20.14 6.75 1.74
N VAL A 148 -20.81 6.94 2.89
CA VAL A 148 -20.21 7.62 4.04
C VAL A 148 -18.99 6.83 4.53
N TYR A 149 -19.14 5.54 4.79
CA TYR A 149 -18.05 4.76 5.36
C TYR A 149 -16.92 4.42 4.38
N SER A 150 -17.14 4.52 3.07
CA SER A 150 -16.08 4.49 2.06
C SER A 150 -15.08 5.63 2.29
N VAL A 151 -15.58 6.85 2.50
CA VAL A 151 -14.76 8.01 2.85
C VAL A 151 -14.11 7.84 4.22
N VAL A 152 -14.91 7.46 5.23
CA VAL A 152 -14.44 7.34 6.62
C VAL A 152 -13.37 6.27 6.77
N ASN A 153 -13.61 5.06 6.28
CA ASN A 153 -12.68 3.96 6.42
C ASN A 153 -11.39 4.20 5.63
N THR A 154 -11.48 4.85 4.45
CA THR A 154 -10.29 5.25 3.68
C THR A 154 -9.41 6.21 4.48
N LEU A 155 -9.96 7.29 5.05
CA LEU A 155 -9.15 8.25 5.79
C LEU A 155 -8.66 7.72 7.13
N THR A 156 -9.42 6.86 7.80
CA THR A 156 -9.03 6.26 9.09
C THR A 156 -8.02 5.11 8.95
N GLU A 157 -7.54 4.80 7.74
CA GLU A 157 -6.30 4.03 7.56
C GLU A 157 -5.06 4.81 8.02
N MET A 158 -5.15 6.14 7.99
CA MET A 158 -4.11 7.02 8.51
C MET A 158 -4.17 7.06 10.03
N LYS A 159 -3.06 6.77 10.71
CA LYS A 159 -2.99 6.68 12.18
C LYS A 159 -3.28 8.01 12.88
N GLU A 160 -3.16 9.11 12.15
CA GLU A 160 -3.44 10.48 12.56
C GLU A 160 -4.95 10.78 12.62
N ILE A 161 -5.81 9.97 11.99
CA ILE A 161 -7.23 10.22 11.82
C ILE A 161 -8.04 9.12 12.51
N GLU A 162 -8.89 9.49 13.47
CA GLU A 162 -9.83 8.60 14.15
C GLU A 162 -11.27 8.78 13.68
N ARG A 163 -11.63 10.01 13.31
CA ARG A 163 -12.97 10.38 12.90
C ARG A 163 -12.94 11.24 11.65
N VAL A 164 -14.02 11.22 10.89
CA VAL A 164 -14.16 12.06 9.70
C VAL A 164 -15.45 12.86 9.77
N LYS A 165 -15.33 14.15 9.48
CA LYS A 165 -16.44 15.08 9.32
C LYS A 165 -16.63 15.37 7.85
N ILE A 166 -17.85 15.19 7.35
CA ILE A 166 -18.20 15.47 5.97
C ILE A 166 -19.03 16.76 5.93
N THR A 167 -18.59 17.74 5.13
CA THR A 167 -19.32 18.96 4.85
C THR A 167 -19.65 19.07 3.37
N ILE A 168 -20.70 19.82 3.07
CA ILE A 168 -21.16 20.06 1.69
C ILE A 168 -21.19 21.56 1.48
N ASN A 169 -20.46 22.04 0.47
CA ASN A 169 -20.37 23.46 0.19
C ASN A 169 -19.95 24.34 1.40
N GLY A 170 -19.04 23.83 2.22
CA GLY A 170 -18.54 24.50 3.42
C GLY A 170 -19.53 24.51 4.60
N LYS A 171 -20.64 23.76 4.51
CA LYS A 171 -21.69 23.71 5.54
C LYS A 171 -21.88 22.29 6.05
N THR A 172 -22.11 22.17 7.36
CA THR A 172 -22.59 20.92 7.95
C THR A 172 -24.03 20.67 7.50
N THR A 173 -24.27 19.51 6.91
CA THR A 173 -25.60 19.13 6.42
C THR A 173 -26.15 18.01 7.27
N LYS A 174 -27.36 18.18 7.81
CA LYS A 174 -28.02 17.11 8.57
C LYS A 174 -28.59 16.03 7.65
N ASN A 175 -29.12 16.40 6.49
CA ASN A 175 -29.85 15.47 5.63
C ASN A 175 -28.93 14.92 4.54
N PHE A 176 -28.59 13.65 4.63
CA PHE A 176 -28.16 12.88 3.47
C PHE A 176 -29.34 12.01 2.98
N LYS A 177 -29.09 11.10 2.05
CA LYS A 177 -30.13 10.27 1.44
C LYS A 177 -30.71 9.26 2.44
N ASP A 178 -32.00 8.96 2.30
CA ASP A 178 -32.70 7.86 3.00
C ASP A 178 -32.53 7.81 4.52
N ASN A 179 -32.68 8.98 5.16
CA ASN A 179 -32.55 9.20 6.61
C ASN A 179 -31.14 9.02 7.19
N VAL A 180 -30.12 8.84 6.36
CA VAL A 180 -28.73 8.96 6.79
C VAL A 180 -28.43 10.44 7.05
N THR A 181 -27.70 10.75 8.12
CA THR A 181 -27.40 12.14 8.51
C THR A 181 -25.91 12.41 8.63
N LEU A 182 -25.42 13.53 8.12
CA LEU A 182 -23.98 13.92 8.17
C LEU A 182 -23.67 14.93 9.29
N SER A 183 -24.51 15.01 10.32
CA SER A 183 -24.38 16.02 11.38
C SER A 183 -23.34 15.72 12.45
N SER A 184 -22.69 14.55 12.40
CA SER A 184 -21.70 14.10 13.39
C SER A 184 -20.40 13.70 12.71
N ASP A 185 -19.32 13.66 13.48
CA ASP A 185 -18.06 13.06 13.04
C ASP A 185 -18.18 11.53 13.12
N PHE A 186 -17.75 10.84 12.07
CA PHE A 186 -17.93 9.40 11.93
C PHE A 186 -16.63 8.67 12.29
N PRO A 187 -16.66 7.73 13.25
CA PRO A 187 -15.54 6.82 13.47
C PRO A 187 -15.54 5.72 12.40
N ARG A 188 -14.40 5.05 12.28
CA ARG A 188 -14.25 3.84 11.46
C ARG A 188 -15.33 2.78 11.78
N ASN A 189 -15.80 2.08 10.75
CA ASN A 189 -16.73 0.96 10.90
C ASN A 189 -16.23 -0.28 10.15
N ASP A 190 -15.63 -1.22 10.88
CA ASP A 190 -15.13 -2.48 10.29
C ASP A 190 -16.22 -3.55 10.09
N ALA A 191 -17.42 -3.40 10.66
CA ALA A 191 -18.49 -4.42 10.56
C ALA A 191 -19.07 -4.55 9.13
N ILE A 192 -18.88 -3.52 8.31
CA ILE A 192 -19.33 -3.46 6.92
C ILE A 192 -18.19 -3.75 5.93
N VAL A 193 -16.98 -4.00 6.41
CA VAL A 193 -15.82 -4.32 5.58
C VAL A 193 -15.79 -5.83 5.33
N ASN A 194 -15.75 -6.23 4.07
CA ASN A 194 -15.39 -7.58 3.67
C ASN A 194 -13.87 -7.76 3.85
N LYS A 195 -13.45 -8.93 4.36
CA LYS A 195 -12.04 -9.24 4.59
C LYS A 195 -11.28 -9.56 3.31
N GLU A 196 -11.97 -9.73 2.20
CA GLU A 196 -11.37 -9.85 0.88
C GLU A 196 -10.67 -8.54 0.49
N VAL A 197 -9.52 -8.66 -0.18
CA VAL A 197 -8.72 -7.53 -0.67
C VAL A 197 -8.76 -7.56 -2.19
N GLY A 198 -9.34 -6.52 -2.79
CA GLY A 198 -9.20 -6.26 -4.22
C GLY A 198 -7.79 -5.75 -4.49
N LEU A 199 -7.03 -6.46 -5.32
CA LEU A 199 -5.71 -6.01 -5.76
C LEU A 199 -5.89 -5.32 -7.11
N ALA A 200 -5.68 -4.00 -7.16
CA ALA A 200 -5.46 -3.32 -8.42
C ALA A 200 -4.03 -3.63 -8.87
N LEU A 201 -3.89 -4.39 -9.95
CA LEU A 201 -2.60 -4.54 -10.62
C LEU A 201 -2.21 -3.14 -11.16
N PRO A 202 -0.97 -2.66 -10.92
CA PRO A 202 -0.52 -1.41 -11.54
C PRO A 202 -0.66 -1.56 -13.07
N GLU A 203 -1.21 -0.54 -13.73
CA GLU A 203 -1.23 -0.49 -15.20
C GLU A 203 0.21 -0.73 -15.69
N GLU A 204 0.41 -1.85 -16.39
CA GLU A 204 1.66 -2.25 -17.05
C GLU A 204 2.17 -1.06 -17.85
N ALA A 205 3.16 -0.36 -17.30
CA ALA A 205 3.86 0.69 -18.01
C ALA A 205 4.72 0.02 -19.08
N ASP A 206 4.18 -0.09 -20.30
CA ASP A 206 4.90 -0.25 -21.56
C ASP A 206 5.92 -1.41 -21.64
N LEU A 207 5.71 -2.50 -20.92
CA LEU A 207 6.48 -3.73 -21.10
C LEU A 207 5.88 -4.51 -22.27
N THR A 208 6.32 -4.20 -23.49
CA THR A 208 6.16 -5.12 -24.62
C THR A 208 6.78 -6.46 -24.25
N PRO A 209 6.07 -7.59 -24.35
CA PRO A 209 6.66 -8.90 -24.11
C PRO A 209 7.85 -9.09 -25.05
N ILE A 210 9.02 -9.43 -24.50
CA ILE A 210 10.11 -9.97 -25.30
C ILE A 210 9.55 -11.25 -25.93
N GLU A 211 9.44 -11.26 -27.27
CA GLU A 211 9.06 -12.46 -28.01
C GLU A 211 9.90 -13.63 -27.52
N LYS A 212 9.25 -14.77 -27.28
CA LYS A 212 9.92 -16.02 -26.93
C LYS A 212 11.04 -16.25 -27.96
N ILE A 213 12.27 -16.25 -27.48
CA ILE A 213 13.36 -16.86 -28.23
C ILE A 213 12.98 -18.33 -28.28
N ASP A 214 12.67 -18.83 -29.48
CA ASP A 214 12.43 -20.25 -29.70
C ASP A 214 13.69 -21.02 -29.25
N ASP A 215 13.52 -21.91 -28.28
CA ASP A 215 14.56 -22.79 -27.72
C ASP A 215 15.02 -23.89 -28.70
N ASP A 216 14.76 -23.75 -30.01
CA ASP A 216 14.96 -24.80 -31.03
C ASP A 216 16.20 -24.60 -31.93
N VAL A 217 17.19 -23.81 -31.48
CA VAL A 217 18.50 -23.80 -32.14
C VAL A 217 19.59 -23.94 -31.10
N ILE A 218 19.90 -25.18 -30.72
CA ILE A 218 21.25 -25.76 -30.63
C ILE A 218 21.06 -27.20 -30.17
N LEU A 219 21.13 -28.17 -31.10
CA LEU A 219 21.73 -29.49 -30.90
C LEU A 219 21.60 -30.32 -32.18
N GLU A 220 22.54 -30.13 -33.11
CA GLU A 220 23.07 -31.28 -33.86
C GLU A 220 24.59 -31.28 -33.67
N THR A 221 24.97 -32.06 -32.66
CA THR A 221 26.05 -33.05 -32.62
C THR A 221 27.25 -32.85 -33.57
N LEU A 222 28.39 -32.66 -32.91
CA LEU A 222 29.71 -33.12 -33.32
C LEU A 222 29.65 -34.57 -33.84
N ASP A 223 30.24 -34.82 -35.00
CA ASP A 223 30.89 -36.09 -35.31
C ASP A 223 32.21 -35.81 -36.04
N GLU A 224 33.22 -36.60 -35.65
CA GLU A 224 34.64 -36.47 -35.92
C GLU A 224 35.07 -36.88 -37.35
N GLU A 225 36.35 -36.59 -37.62
CA GLU A 225 37.28 -37.21 -38.59
C GLU A 225 37.65 -36.41 -39.87
N ASP A 226 38.74 -35.61 -39.74
CA ASP A 226 40.07 -35.63 -40.43
C ASP A 226 40.18 -36.01 -41.95
N PRO A 227 41.32 -35.83 -42.65
CA PRO A 227 42.42 -34.83 -42.62
C PRO A 227 42.69 -34.16 -44.00
N LEU A 228 43.51 -33.11 -44.00
CA LEU A 228 44.49 -32.67 -45.03
C LEU A 228 44.06 -32.58 -46.52
N GLU A 229 44.03 -31.34 -47.05
CA GLU A 229 44.87 -30.85 -48.17
C GLU A 229 44.73 -29.32 -48.35
#